data_AF-A0A7J8QUU8-F1
#
_entry.id   AF-A0A7J8QUU8-F1
#
_cell.length_a   1.000
_cell.length_b   1.000
_cell.length_c   1.000
_cell.angle_alpha   90.00
_cell.angle_beta   90.00
_cell.angle_gamma   90.00
#
_symmetry.space_group_name_H-M   'P 1'
#
loop_
_entity.id
_entity.type
_entity.pdbx_description
1 polymer ?
#
loop_
_entity_poly.entity_id
_entity_poly.type
_entity_poly.pdbx_seq_one_letter_code
_entity_poly.pdbx_strand_id
1 'polypeptide(L)' 'MLWKLQTLPKIRIFCWRIGHDILPTCEKISTIGRDFNSDCPRCGRDKETLIHVLKDCPKARACWCMGV' A
#
# COMPACT_ATOMS: atom_id res chain seq x y z
N MET A 1 -5.51 -8.20 17.37
CA MET A 1 -6.47 -9.10 16.67
C MET A 1 -5.86 -9.85 15.48
N LEU A 2 -4.91 -9.27 14.72
CA LEU A 2 -4.27 -9.91 13.55
C LEU A 2 -3.65 -11.29 13.80
N TRP A 3 -3.15 -11.56 15.01
CA TRP A 3 -2.52 -12.84 15.34
C TRP A 3 -3.49 -14.01 15.48
N LYS A 4 -4.81 -13.75 15.59
CA LYS A 4 -5.84 -14.81 15.67
C LYS A 4 -6.39 -15.22 14.29
N LEU A 5 -5.98 -14.54 13.21
CA LEU A 5 -6.45 -14.82 11.86
C LEU A 5 -5.78 -16.08 11.32
N GLN A 6 -6.56 -17.09 10.90
CA GLN A 6 -6.06 -18.27 10.19
C GLN A 6 -5.67 -17.89 8.76
N THR A 7 -4.52 -17.21 8.63
CA THR A 7 -3.94 -16.80 7.35
C THR A 7 -2.45 -17.08 7.37
N LEU A 8 -1.84 -17.09 6.18
CA LEU A 8 -0.41 -17.30 6.07
C LEU A 8 0.36 -16.27 6.92
N PRO A 9 1.45 -16.67 7.60
CA PRO A 9 2.27 -15.76 8.40
C PRO A 9 2.71 -14.50 7.65
N LYS A 10 2.96 -14.63 6.34
CA LYS A 10 3.30 -13.50 5.45
C LYS A 10 2.19 -12.45 5.37
N ILE A 11 0.92 -12.87 5.31
CA ILE A 11 -0.24 -11.98 5.28
C ILE A 11 -0.40 -11.26 6.62
N ARG A 12 -0.18 -11.96 7.74
CA ARG A 12 -0.25 -11.36 9.09
C ARG A 12 0.82 -10.28 9.28
N ILE A 13 2.05 -10.55 8.86
CA ILE A 13 3.15 -9.58 8.91
C ILE A 13 2.84 -8.38 8.00
N PHE A 14 2.31 -8.63 6.81
CA PHE A 14 1.88 -7.56 5.89
C PHE A 14 0.80 -6.67 6.50
N CYS A 15 -0.28 -7.25 7.06
CA CYS A 15 -1.33 -6.50 7.73
C CYS A 15 -0.83 -5.75 8.97
N TRP A 16 0.12 -6.33 9.72
CA TRP A 16 0.76 -5.65 10.84
C TRP A 16 1.55 -4.42 10.38
N ARG A 17 2.33 -4.55 9.29
CA ARG A 17 3.05 -3.42 8.68
C ARG A 17 2.11 -2.35 8.17
N ILE A 18 0.96 -2.73 7.59
CA ILE A 18 -0.10 -1.79 7.18
C ILE A 18 -0.66 -1.05 8.40
N GLY A 19 -1.03 -1.76 9.45
CA GLY A 19 -1.64 -1.16 10.65
C GLY A 19 -0.71 -0.20 11.40
N HIS A 20 0.60 -0.41 11.30
CA HIS A 20 1.60 0.52 11.82
C HIS A 20 2.08 1.55 10.79
N ASP A 21 1.50 1.56 9.59
CA ASP A 21 1.87 2.49 8.51
C ASP A 21 3.38 2.41 8.16
N ILE A 22 4.00 1.24 8.34
CA ILE A 22 5.46 1.06 8.15
C ILE A 22 5.81 0.85 6.67
N LEU A 23 4.82 0.57 5.82
CA LEU A 23 5.09 0.35 4.40
C LEU A 23 5.68 1.61 3.76
N PRO A 24 6.78 1.48 3.01
CA PRO A 24 7.36 2.60 2.30
C PRO A 24 6.39 3.02 1.20
N THR A 25 5.80 4.20 1.35
CA THR A 25 4.99 4.87 0.32
C THR A 25 5.76 6.09 -0.20
N CYS A 26 5.56 6.49 -1.45
CA CYS A 26 6.20 7.71 -1.97
C CYS A 26 5.83 8.94 -1.12
N GLU A 27 4.65 8.97 -0.49
CA GLU A 27 4.31 10.01 0.50
C GLU A 27 5.33 10.03 1.65
N LYS A 28 5.64 8.89 2.28
CA LYS A 28 6.64 8.83 3.37
C LYS A 28 8.07 9.02 2.91
N ILE A 29 8.38 8.61 1.69
CA ILE A 29 9.72 8.81 1.13
C ILE A 29 9.93 10.31 0.80
N SER A 30 8.87 11.01 0.35
CA SER A 30 8.91 12.45 0.07
C SER A 30 9.12 13.32 1.31
N THR A 31 8.83 12.83 2.52
CA THR A 31 9.15 13.56 3.75
C THR A 31 10.62 13.49 4.14
N ILE A 32 11.37 12.52 3.59
CA ILE A 32 12.80 12.32 3.85
C ILE A 32 13.67 13.00 2.78
N GLY A 33 13.18 13.18 1.54
CA GLY A 33 13.91 13.80 0.44
C GLY A 33 13.06 14.84 -0.32
N ARG A 34 13.63 16.03 -0.55
CA ARG A 34 12.92 17.24 -1.00
C ARG A 34 12.46 17.24 -2.48
N ASP A 35 12.77 16.20 -3.25
CA ASP A 35 12.48 16.13 -4.69
C ASP A 35 12.05 14.71 -5.11
N PHE A 36 11.04 14.17 -4.42
CA PHE A 36 10.45 12.89 -4.79
C PHE A 36 9.06 13.14 -5.37
N ASN A 37 8.83 12.67 -6.60
CA ASN A 37 7.49 12.71 -7.17
C ASN A 37 6.57 11.89 -6.25
N SER A 38 5.61 12.55 -5.62
CA SER A 38 4.66 11.90 -4.72
C SER A 38 3.60 11.10 -5.46
N ASP A 39 3.53 11.23 -6.80
CA ASP A 39 2.56 10.50 -7.61
C ASP A 39 2.80 9.00 -7.57
N CYS A 40 1.72 8.23 -7.63
CA CYS A 40 1.77 6.79 -7.67
C CYS A 40 2.45 6.33 -8.98
N PRO A 41 3.59 5.61 -8.93
CA PRO A 41 4.30 5.11 -10.10
C PRO A 41 3.50 4.06 -10.87
N ARG A 42 2.41 3.52 -10.28
CA ARG A 42 1.56 2.50 -10.91
C ARG A 42 0.47 3.11 -11.80
N CYS A 43 -0.08 4.26 -11.41
CA CYS A 43 -1.23 4.86 -12.10
C CYS A 43 -0.95 6.29 -12.63
N GLY A 44 0.08 6.95 -12.12
CA GLY A 44 0.54 8.28 -12.52
C GLY A 44 -0.48 9.40 -12.29
N ARG A 45 -1.46 9.22 -11.41
CA ARG A 45 -2.62 10.13 -11.27
C ARG A 45 -2.76 10.79 -9.92
N ASP A 46 -2.65 10.00 -8.85
CA ASP A 46 -2.81 10.48 -7.48
C ASP A 46 -1.56 10.19 -6.67
N LYS A 47 -1.44 10.84 -5.52
CA LYS A 47 -0.35 10.60 -4.58
C LYS A 47 -0.30 9.14 -4.13
N GLU A 48 0.90 8.59 -4.05
CA GLU A 48 1.14 7.25 -3.52
C GLU A 48 0.95 7.24 -2.00
N THR A 49 -0.30 7.09 -1.57
CA THR A 49 -0.65 6.82 -0.18
C THR A 49 -0.88 5.33 0.02
N LEU A 50 -0.84 4.87 1.27
CA LEU A 50 -1.06 3.47 1.59
C LEU A 50 -2.46 3.00 1.13
N ILE A 51 -3.49 3.83 1.32
CA ILE A 51 -4.85 3.54 0.87
C ILE A 51 -4.94 3.56 -0.65
N HIS A 52 -4.24 4.49 -1.31
CA HIS A 52 -4.20 4.52 -2.77
C HIS A 52 -3.61 3.22 -3.33
N VAL A 53 -2.40 2.83 -2.92
CA VAL A 53 -1.74 1.63 -3.46
C VAL A 53 -2.50 0.35 -3.16
N LEU A 54 -3.19 0.27 -2.02
CA LEU A 54 -3.94 -0.93 -1.65
C LEU A 54 -5.36 -0.96 -2.21
N LYS A 55 -6.02 0.17 -2.45
CA LYS A 55 -7.47 0.20 -2.74
C LYS A 55 -7.83 1.13 -3.88
N ASP A 56 -7.46 2.41 -3.80
CA ASP A 56 -8.00 3.42 -4.73
C ASP A 56 -7.29 3.43 -6.08
N CYS A 57 -6.06 2.91 -6.13
CA CYS A 57 -5.29 2.77 -7.36
C CYS A 57 -6.06 1.90 -8.35
N PRO A 58 -6.32 2.37 -9.59
CA PRO A 58 -7.02 1.58 -10.60
C PRO A 58 -6.35 0.23 -10.88
N LYS A 59 -5.02 0.16 -10.77
CA LYS A 59 -4.26 -1.08 -10.89
C LYS A 59 -4.47 -2.01 -9.70
N ALA A 60 -4.54 -1.48 -8.48
CA ALA A 60 -4.86 -2.27 -7.30
C ALA A 60 -6.29 -2.82 -7.38
N ARG A 61 -7.25 -1.97 -7.75
CA ARG A 61 -8.65 -2.37 -7.97
C ARG A 61 -8.75 -3.50 -9.01
N ALA A 62 -7.99 -3.42 -10.09
CA ALA A 62 -7.93 -4.52 -11.07
C ALA A 62 -7.42 -5.82 -10.44
N CYS A 63 -6.39 -5.79 -9.58
CA CYS A 63 -5.93 -6.98 -8.87
C CYS A 63 -6.99 -7.59 -7.95
N TRP A 64 -7.79 -6.78 -7.24
CA TRP A 64 -8.88 -7.28 -6.40
C TRP A 64 -10.06 -7.82 -7.21
N CYS A 65 -10.37 -7.20 -8.35
CA CYS A 65 -11.46 -7.62 -9.23
C CYS A 65 -11.10 -8.82 -10.12
N MET A 66 -9.81 -9.12 -10.31
CA MET A 66 -9.33 -10.33 -11.01
C MET A 66 -9.33 -11.58 -10.12
N GLY A 67 -10.15 -11.63 -9.08
CA GLY A 67 -10.28 -12.80 -8.21
C GLY A 67 -10.73 -14.04 -8.98
N VAL A 68 -9.78 -14.94 -9.23
CA VAL A 68 -9.99 -16.41 -9.32
C VAL A 68 -10.46 -16.97 -7.99
#